data_AF-A0A929PC14-F1
#
_entry.id   AF-A0A929PC14-F1
#
_cell.length_a   1.000
_cell.length_b   1.000
_cell.length_c   1.000
_cell.angle_alpha   90.00
_cell.angle_beta   90.00
_cell.angle_gamma   90.00
#
_symmetry.space_group_name_H-M   'P 1'
#
loop_
_entity.id
_entity.type
_entity.pdbx_description
1 polymer ?
#
loop_
_entity_poly.entity_id
_entity_poly.type
_entity_poly.pdbx_seq_one_letter_code
_entity_poly.pdbx_strand_id
1 'polypeptide(L)'
;MNDDDSVKRLPLAQYDRLLQRDPNECLPQYAAKQVRYALVVVDLVNRRPVEILRIQYSLLSFDSEGRIDPADREKEAKLAFEVLPPLPTERRPVQVIDAQHRFAKKRYDDKYRWTASPEIKAAIVKAIFQSRT
;
A
#
# COMPACT_ATOMS: atom_id res chain seq x y z
N MET A 1 1.52 3.62 -10.10
CA MET A 1 2.42 4.56 -10.82
C MET A 1 3.09 3.78 -11.91
N ASN A 2 3.25 4.39 -13.07
CA ASN A 2 3.99 3.75 -14.16
C ASN A 2 5.48 4.07 -14.01
N ASP A 3 6.31 3.47 -14.88
CA ASP A 3 7.76 3.61 -14.81
C ASP A 3 8.25 5.03 -15.13
N ASP A 4 7.44 5.82 -15.84
CA ASP A 4 7.64 7.25 -16.12
C ASP A 4 7.15 8.18 -14.99
N ASP A 5 6.90 7.61 -13.80
CA ASP A 5 6.31 8.28 -12.63
C ASP A 5 4.92 8.90 -12.85
N SER A 6 4.25 8.59 -13.97
CA SER A 6 2.88 9.01 -14.18
C SER A 6 1.92 8.32 -13.20
N VAL A 7 1.01 9.12 -12.64
CA VAL A 7 0.01 8.68 -11.67
C VAL A 7 -1.30 8.39 -12.41
N LYS A 8 -1.74 7.13 -12.36
CA LYS A 8 -3.05 6.69 -12.82
C LYS A 8 -3.93 6.34 -11.62
N ARG A 9 -5.16 6.88 -11.59
CA ARG A 9 -6.13 6.57 -10.53
C ARG A 9 -6.72 5.19 -10.77
N LEU A 10 -6.71 4.36 -9.74
CA LEU A 10 -7.43 3.10 -9.68
C LEU A 10 -8.70 3.31 -8.84
N PRO A 11 -9.91 3.06 -9.37
CA PRO A 11 -11.14 3.12 -8.58
C PRO A 11 -11.09 2.13 -7.41
N LEU A 12 -11.64 2.51 -6.26
CA LEU A 12 -11.65 1.66 -5.06
C LEU A 12 -12.34 0.32 -5.32
N ALA A 13 -13.49 0.32 -6.00
CA ALA A 13 -14.19 -0.91 -6.36
C ALA A 13 -13.37 -1.85 -7.25
N GLN A 14 -12.51 -1.30 -8.11
CA GLN A 14 -11.60 -2.10 -8.93
C GLN A 14 -10.48 -2.70 -8.06
N TYR A 15 -9.92 -1.89 -7.16
CA TYR A 15 -8.93 -2.35 -6.19
C TYR A 15 -9.48 -3.45 -5.27
N ASP A 16 -10.72 -3.33 -4.80
CA ASP A 16 -11.36 -4.34 -3.95
C ASP A 16 -11.54 -5.68 -4.69
N ARG A 17 -11.95 -5.66 -5.96
CA ARG A 17 -12.02 -6.88 -6.78
C ARG A 17 -10.67 -7.52 -7.00
N LEU A 18 -9.61 -6.72 -7.22
CA LEU A 18 -8.24 -7.23 -7.30
C LEU A 18 -7.81 -7.90 -6.00
N LEU A 19 -8.13 -7.30 -4.84
CA LEU A 19 -7.83 -7.87 -3.53
C LEU A 19 -8.57 -9.19 -3.28
N GLN A 20 -9.81 -9.30 -3.76
CA GLN A 20 -10.62 -10.51 -3.67
C GLN A 20 -10.23 -11.57 -4.71
N ARG A 21 -9.27 -11.28 -5.59
CA ARG A 21 -8.90 -12.11 -6.75
C ARG A 21 -10.11 -12.51 -7.59
N ASP A 22 -11.00 -11.55 -7.87
CA ASP A 22 -12.13 -11.76 -8.79
C ASP A 22 -11.61 -12.33 -10.13
N PRO A 23 -12.16 -13.45 -10.62
CA PRO A 23 -11.68 -14.07 -11.86
C PRO A 23 -11.76 -13.14 -13.08
N ASN A 24 -12.64 -12.13 -13.06
CA ASN A 24 -12.81 -11.17 -14.15
C ASN A 24 -11.96 -9.90 -14.00
N GLU A 25 -11.24 -9.75 -12.90
CA GLU A 25 -10.40 -8.57 -12.64
C GLU A 25 -8.91 -8.93 -12.70
N CYS A 26 -8.21 -8.33 -13.67
CA CYS A 26 -6.77 -8.40 -13.80
C CYS A 26 -6.22 -7.13 -14.46
N LEU A 27 -4.93 -6.86 -14.25
CA LEU A 27 -4.20 -5.76 -14.87
C LEU A 27 -3.00 -6.33 -15.66
N PRO A 28 -3.23 -6.88 -16.88
CA PRO A 28 -2.19 -7.57 -17.65
C PRO A 28 -0.95 -6.72 -17.94
N GLN A 29 -1.10 -5.40 -18.04
CA GLN A 29 0.01 -4.46 -18.20
C GLN A 29 1.04 -4.49 -17.05
N TYR A 30 0.64 -5.04 -15.91
CA TYR A 30 1.45 -5.21 -14.71
C TYR A 30 1.83 -6.67 -14.44
N ALA A 31 1.53 -7.61 -15.35
CA ALA A 31 1.88 -9.02 -15.20
C ALA A 31 3.38 -9.21 -14.89
N ALA A 32 3.66 -10.03 -13.87
CA ALA A 32 4.98 -10.33 -13.35
C ALA A 32 5.80 -9.08 -12.91
N LYS A 33 5.13 -7.97 -12.57
CA LYS A 33 5.77 -6.74 -12.09
C LYS A 33 5.47 -6.48 -10.62
N GLN A 34 6.37 -5.75 -9.98
CA GLN A 34 6.11 -5.06 -8.72
C GLN A 34 5.86 -3.58 -9.01
N VAL A 35 4.70 -3.08 -8.60
CA VAL A 35 4.22 -1.74 -8.95
C VAL A 35 4.16 -0.85 -7.72
N ARG A 36 4.71 0.37 -7.84
CA ARG A 36 4.53 1.45 -6.86
C ARG A 36 3.09 1.95 -6.89
N TYR A 37 2.43 1.97 -5.76
CA TYR A 37 1.12 2.60 -5.61
C TYR A 37 1.04 3.48 -4.35
N ALA A 38 0.06 4.38 -4.36
CA ALA A 38 -0.29 5.20 -3.21
C ALA A 38 -1.76 4.96 -2.86
N LEU A 39 -2.03 4.46 -1.64
CA LEU A 39 -3.36 4.41 -1.09
C LEU A 39 -3.64 5.75 -0.40
N VAL A 40 -4.66 6.46 -0.87
CA VAL A 40 -5.00 7.79 -0.36
C VAL A 40 -6.38 7.77 0.26
N VAL A 41 -6.44 8.17 1.53
CA VAL A 41 -7.69 8.35 2.27
C VAL A 41 -8.05 9.83 2.22
N VAL A 42 -9.22 10.13 1.69
CA VAL A 42 -9.74 11.50 1.53
C VAL A 42 -11.03 11.66 2.30
N ASP A 43 -11.20 12.82 2.92
CA ASP A 43 -12.50 13.23 3.44
C ASP A 43 -13.33 13.87 2.32
N LEU A 44 -14.64 13.60 2.32
CA LEU A 44 -15.57 14.03 1.29
C LEU A 44 -16.74 14.78 1.90
N VAL A 45 -17.00 15.98 1.41
CA VAL A 45 -18.24 16.73 1.69
C VAL A 45 -19.02 16.84 0.39
N ASN A 46 -20.29 16.39 0.38
CA ASN A 46 -21.14 16.36 -0.81
C ASN A 46 -20.47 15.70 -2.03
N ARG A 47 -19.77 14.58 -1.80
CA ARG A 47 -18.99 13.82 -2.79
C ARG A 47 -17.81 14.58 -3.41
N ARG A 48 -17.39 15.71 -2.82
CA ARG A 48 -16.19 16.46 -3.24
C ARG A 48 -15.08 16.28 -2.20
N PRO A 49 -13.83 16.01 -2.61
CA PRO A 49 -12.71 15.88 -1.69
C PRO A 49 -12.41 17.24 -1.07
N VAL A 50 -12.35 17.28 0.27
CA VAL A 50 -12.04 18.49 1.04
C VAL A 50 -10.70 18.38 1.76
N GLU A 51 -10.28 17.17 2.13
CA GLU A 51 -9.04 16.94 2.87
C GLU A 51 -8.43 15.58 2.50
N ILE A 52 -7.09 15.49 2.55
CA ILE A 52 -6.38 14.21 2.52
C ILE A 52 -6.02 13.83 3.96
N LEU A 53 -6.66 12.79 4.48
CA LEU A 53 -6.44 12.32 5.85
C LEU A 53 -5.16 11.49 5.96
N ARG A 54 -4.83 10.73 4.92
CA ARG A 54 -3.65 9.85 4.92
C ARG A 54 -3.20 9.52 3.51
N ILE A 55 -1.89 9.48 3.30
CA ILE A 55 -1.28 8.85 2.12
C ILE A 55 -0.35 7.74 2.60
N GLN A 56 -0.51 6.57 2.00
CA GLN A 56 0.33 5.41 2.23
C GLN A 56 1.00 4.99 0.92
N TYR A 57 2.33 4.95 0.91
CA TYR A 57 3.11 4.50 -0.24
C TYR A 57 3.48 3.04 -0.04
N SER A 58 3.05 2.19 -0.98
CA SER A 58 3.26 0.74 -0.91
C SER A 58 3.65 0.16 -2.27
N LEU A 59 4.29 -1.00 -2.24
CA LEU A 59 4.59 -1.82 -3.41
C LEU A 59 3.55 -2.95 -3.51
N LEU A 60 3.08 -3.23 -4.72
CA LEU A 60 2.12 -4.29 -4.99
C LEU A 60 2.68 -5.23 -6.06
N SER A 61 2.81 -6.51 -5.72
CA SER A 61 3.33 -7.54 -6.62
C SER A 61 2.21 -8.20 -7.40
N PHE A 62 2.43 -8.43 -8.69
CA PHE A 62 1.48 -9.08 -9.58
C PHE A 62 2.04 -10.41 -10.11
N ASP A 63 1.18 -11.42 -10.21
CA ASP A 63 1.50 -12.71 -10.81
C ASP A 63 1.59 -12.61 -12.35
N SER A 64 1.90 -13.73 -13.03
CA SER A 64 2.07 -13.78 -14.48
C SER A 64 0.81 -13.43 -15.28
N GLU A 65 -0.36 -13.43 -14.64
CA GLU A 65 -1.63 -13.05 -15.28
C GLU A 65 -2.00 -11.58 -15.02
N GLY A 66 -1.19 -10.86 -14.23
CA GLY A 66 -1.51 -9.50 -13.82
C GLY A 66 -2.56 -9.43 -12.72
N ARG A 67 -2.70 -10.48 -11.90
CA ARG A 67 -3.48 -10.45 -10.65
C ARG A 67 -2.55 -10.22 -9.47
N ILE A 68 -3.07 -9.79 -8.32
CA ILE A 68 -2.23 -9.60 -7.11
C ILE A 68 -1.63 -10.94 -6.70
N ASP A 69 -0.30 -11.02 -6.59
CA ASP A 69 0.41 -12.24 -6.21
C ASP A 69 -0.04 -12.70 -4.81
N PRO A 70 -0.66 -13.88 -4.66
CA PRO A 70 -1.23 -14.31 -3.40
C PRO A 70 -0.14 -14.74 -2.41
N ALA A 71 0.97 -15.29 -2.91
CA ALA A 71 2.09 -15.73 -2.08
C ALA A 71 2.85 -14.53 -1.52
N ASP A 72 3.04 -13.48 -2.32
CA ASP A 72 3.64 -12.24 -1.83
C ASP A 72 2.70 -11.51 -0.85
N ARG A 73 1.39 -11.51 -1.12
CA ARG A 73 0.39 -10.94 -0.21
C ARG A 73 0.34 -11.65 1.14
N GLU A 74 0.41 -12.98 1.16
CA GLU A 74 0.47 -13.75 2.40
C GLU A 74 1.76 -13.43 3.18
N LYS A 75 2.91 -13.34 2.50
CA LYS A 75 4.18 -12.93 3.12
C LYS A 75 4.10 -11.51 3.69
N GLU A 76 3.47 -10.59 2.98
CA GLU A 76 3.23 -9.23 3.48
C GLU A 76 2.40 -9.24 4.75
N ALA A 77 1.28 -9.97 4.77
CA ALA A 77 0.39 -10.06 5.93
C ALA A 77 1.10 -10.64 7.16
N LYS A 78 1.88 -11.72 6.98
CA LYS A 78 2.70 -12.30 8.06
C LYS A 78 3.70 -11.29 8.61
N LEU A 79 4.43 -10.61 7.73
CA LEU A 79 5.43 -9.65 8.15
C LEU A 79 4.79 -8.42 8.82
N ALA A 80 3.64 -7.96 8.33
CA ALA A 80 2.88 -6.88 8.96
C ALA A 80 2.42 -7.24 10.38
N PHE A 81 2.07 -8.50 10.62
CA PHE A 81 1.75 -8.99 11.96
C PHE A 81 2.97 -8.99 12.89
N GLU A 82 4.16 -9.38 12.39
CA GLU A 82 5.42 -9.31 13.15
C GLU A 82 5.86 -7.87 13.51
N VAL A 83 5.38 -6.87 12.78
CA VAL A 83 5.64 -5.45 13.09
C VAL A 83 4.86 -4.98 14.32
N LEU A 84 3.73 -5.62 14.64
CA LEU A 84 2.91 -5.22 15.77
C LEU A 84 3.69 -5.43 17.08
N PRO A 85 3.68 -4.45 18.00
CA PRO A 85 4.29 -4.66 19.30
C PRO A 85 3.60 -5.83 19.99
N PRO A 86 4.34 -6.64 20.76
CA PRO A 86 3.74 -7.72 21.53
C PRO A 86 2.68 -7.14 22.46
N LEU A 87 1.57 -7.87 22.62
CA LEU A 87 0.56 -7.54 23.62
C LEU A 87 1.24 -7.45 24.99
N PRO A 88 0.88 -6.47 25.84
CA PRO A 88 1.44 -6.37 27.18
C PRO A 88 1.07 -7.64 27.95
N THR A 89 2.02 -8.55 28.05
CA THR A 89 1.94 -9.75 28.87
C THR A 89 2.63 -9.45 30.19
N GLU A 90 2.11 -9.99 31.29
CA GLU A 90 2.65 -9.75 32.62
C GLU A 90 4.15 -10.05 32.70
N ARG A 91 4.91 -9.06 33.18
CA ARG A 91 6.29 -9.13 33.70
C ARG A 91 7.32 -9.76 32.75
N ARG A 92 7.78 -9.00 31.77
CA ARG A 92 9.12 -9.22 31.18
C ARG A 92 10.19 -8.66 32.11
N PRO A 93 11.31 -9.38 32.35
CA PRO A 93 12.43 -8.83 33.11
C PRO A 93 12.98 -7.58 32.40
N VAL A 94 13.20 -6.51 33.17
CA VAL A 94 13.48 -5.13 32.75
C VAL A 94 14.72 -4.98 31.85
N GLN A 95 15.50 -6.04 31.66
CA GLN A 95 16.83 -6.00 31.06
C GLN A 95 16.92 -6.54 29.62
N VAL A 96 15.84 -7.07 29.05
CA VAL A 96 15.80 -7.55 27.65
C VAL A 96 15.00 -6.59 26.78
N ILE A 97 15.69 -5.89 25.86
CA ILE A 97 15.01 -5.12 24.81
C ILE A 97 14.59 -6.11 23.71
N ASP A 98 13.30 -6.43 23.65
CA ASP A 98 12.73 -7.16 22.51
C ASP A 98 12.70 -6.24 21.28
N ALA A 99 13.75 -6.33 20.46
CA ALA A 99 13.89 -5.54 19.24
C ALA A 99 13.37 -6.26 17.98
N GLN A 100 12.75 -7.45 18.10
CA GLN A 100 12.32 -8.24 16.93
C GLN A 100 11.34 -7.46 16.04
N HIS A 101 10.39 -6.76 16.67
CA HIS A 101 9.44 -5.89 15.98
C HIS A 101 10.12 -4.75 15.19
N ARG A 102 11.28 -4.25 15.65
CA ARG A 102 12.04 -3.20 14.94
C ARG A 102 12.70 -3.74 13.68
N PHE A 103 13.27 -4.94 13.76
CA PHE A 103 13.83 -5.62 12.58
C PHE A 103 12.74 -6.07 11.61
N ALA A 104 11.59 -6.52 12.09
CA ALA A 104 10.41 -6.80 11.28
C ALA A 104 9.93 -5.53 10.55
N LYS A 105 9.86 -4.40 11.25
CA LYS A 105 9.47 -3.11 10.65
C LYS A 105 10.43 -2.71 9.52
N LYS A 106 11.75 -2.81 9.74
CA LYS A 106 12.73 -2.52 8.70
C LYS A 106 12.54 -3.42 7.48
N ARG A 107 12.43 -4.75 7.66
CA ARG A 107 12.19 -5.69 6.56
C ARG A 107 10.88 -5.39 5.82
N TYR A 108 9.84 -5.00 6.54
CA TYR A 108 8.56 -4.62 5.95
C TYR A 108 8.67 -3.35 5.12
N ASP A 109 9.30 -2.32 5.66
CA ASP A 109 9.50 -1.06 4.94
C ASP A 109 10.38 -1.24 3.70
N ASP A 110 11.50 -1.94 3.83
CA ASP A 110 12.42 -2.17 2.71
C ASP A 110 11.77 -2.96 1.56
N LYS A 111 10.81 -3.86 1.86
CA LYS A 111 10.17 -4.73 0.86
C LYS A 111 8.85 -4.18 0.30
N TYR A 112 8.05 -3.53 1.14
CA TYR A 112 6.65 -3.18 0.80
C TYR A 112 6.38 -1.68 0.84
N ARG A 113 7.36 -0.84 1.23
CA ARG A 113 7.24 0.62 1.19
C ARG A 113 8.18 1.19 0.15
N TRP A 114 7.85 2.40 -0.27
CA TRP A 114 8.73 3.25 -1.06
C TRP A 114 8.48 4.71 -0.66
N THR A 115 9.45 5.57 -0.95
CA THR A 115 9.36 7.00 -0.61
C THR A 115 9.02 7.79 -1.86
N ALA A 116 7.90 8.51 -1.84
CA ALA A 116 7.52 9.39 -2.95
C ALA A 116 8.36 10.66 -3.01
N SER A 117 8.73 11.04 -4.23
CA SER A 117 9.33 12.34 -4.50
C SER A 117 8.31 13.47 -4.31
N PRO A 118 8.75 14.72 -4.09
CA PRO A 118 7.86 15.88 -4.02
C PRO A 118 6.95 16.02 -5.25
N GLU A 119 7.46 15.71 -6.44
CA GLU A 119 6.74 15.81 -7.72
C GLU A 119 5.58 14.80 -7.76
N ILE A 120 5.83 13.56 -7.33
CA ILE A 120 4.78 12.54 -7.26
C ILE A 120 3.72 12.92 -6.22
N LYS A 121 4.13 13.45 -5.06
CA LYS A 121 3.20 13.93 -4.03
C LYS A 121 2.30 15.04 -4.59
N ALA A 122 2.89 16.02 -5.29
CA ALA A 122 2.15 17.09 -5.94
C ALA A 122 1.19 16.55 -7.00
N ALA A 123 1.61 15.57 -7.81
CA ALA A 123 0.76 14.93 -8.82
C ALA A 123 -0.43 14.20 -8.19
N ILE A 124 -0.25 13.51 -7.06
CA ILE A 124 -1.34 12.86 -6.31
C ILE A 124 -2.34 13.90 -5.79
N VAL A 125 -1.85 14.96 -5.13
CA VAL A 125 -2.69 16.04 -4.59
C VAL A 125 -3.49 16.69 -5.72
N LYS A 126 -2.83 16.99 -6.84
CA LYS A 126 -3.46 17.53 -8.04
C LYS A 126 -4.55 16.60 -8.55
N ALA A 127 -4.27 15.30 -8.69
CA ALA A 127 -5.23 14.32 -9.18
C ALA A 127 -6.47 14.20 -8.27
N ILE A 128 -6.32 14.38 -6.96
CA ILE A 128 -7.42 14.30 -5.98
C ILE A 128 -8.31 15.55 -6.08
N PHE A 129 -7.74 16.74 -5.97
CA PHE A 129 -8.53 17.97 -5.88
C PHE A 129 -8.97 18.55 -7.24
N GLN A 130 -8.38 18.10 -8.34
CA GLN A 130 -8.72 18.55 -9.70
C GLN A 130 -9.51 17.53 -10.52
N SER A 131 -9.91 16.38 -9.94
CA SER A 131 -10.74 15.41 -10.68
C SER A 131 -12.21 15.86 -10.78
N ARG A 132 -12.47 16.61 -11.87
CA ARG A 132 -13.74 16.94 -12.56
C ARG A 132 -14.91 17.58 -11.77
N THR A 133 -15.15 18.85 -12.14
CA THR A 133 -16.48 19.42 -12.45
C THR A 133 -17.19 18.63 -13.55
#